data_AF-A0A2E7Q520-F1
#
_entry.id   AF-A0A2E7Q520-F1
#
_cell.length_a   1.000
_cell.length_b   1.000
_cell.length_c   1.000
_cell.angle_alpha   90.00
_cell.angle_beta   90.00
_cell.angle_gamma   90.00
#
_symmetry.space_group_name_H-M   'P 1'
#
loop_
_entity.id
_entity.type
_entity.pdbx_description
1 polymer ?
#
loop_
_entity_poly.entity_id
_entity_poly.type
_entity_poly.pdbx_seq_one_letter_code
_entity_poly.pdbx_strand_id
1 'polypeptide(L)'
;MHFFLLMPTGYIIYAHWVAIASSLFLCPLGNMSEKDQHLFKDRYMLRLPEGMRARIKAAAEAEGRSMNAEIVRVLEEHFPAPKLPSIGWKTYYLISNMGPEERDLFVEEMQGYWQELGDPKEAEMLVNEIRANRVRLENLEKRLGRHLTESEIRDFVDKELGHKQVY
;
A
#
# COMPACT_ATOMS: atom_id res chain seq x y z
N MET A 1 -71.49 34.30 7.68
CA MET A 1 -71.61 34.78 6.28
C MET A 1 -70.31 35.48 5.88
N HIS A 2 -69.92 35.35 4.60
CA HIS A 2 -68.63 35.68 3.95
C HIS A 2 -67.63 34.49 4.03
N PHE A 3 -67.66 33.50 3.12
CA PHE A 3 -67.46 33.49 1.64
C PHE A 3 -66.13 34.15 1.21
N PHE A 4 -65.12 33.32 0.94
CA PHE A 4 -63.97 33.66 0.10
C PHE A 4 -63.80 32.58 -0.98
N LEU A 5 -63.76 33.07 -2.22
CA LEU A 5 -63.55 32.40 -3.51
C LEU A 5 -62.18 31.67 -3.54
N LEU A 6 -62.08 30.41 -3.99
CA LEU A 6 -61.90 29.90 -5.37
C LEU A 6 -60.62 30.35 -6.13
N MET A 7 -59.68 29.39 -6.24
CA MET A 7 -58.76 29.07 -7.37
C MET A 7 -57.44 29.88 -7.54
N PRO A 8 -56.41 29.37 -8.26
CA PRO A 8 -55.52 28.27 -7.86
C PRO A 8 -54.02 28.59 -8.14
N THR A 9 -53.14 28.55 -7.15
CA THR A 9 -51.68 28.72 -7.33
C THR A 9 -50.98 27.40 -7.69
N GLY A 10 -51.41 26.77 -8.78
CA GLY A 10 -50.87 25.50 -9.27
C GLY A 10 -49.63 25.61 -10.19
N TYR A 11 -49.04 26.80 -10.37
CA TYR A 11 -48.02 27.02 -11.41
C TYR A 11 -46.67 27.58 -10.93
N ILE A 12 -46.50 27.86 -9.63
CA ILE A 12 -45.26 28.48 -9.10
C ILE A 12 -44.32 27.44 -8.44
N ILE A 13 -44.82 26.25 -8.10
CA ILE A 13 -44.00 25.23 -7.41
C ILE A 13 -43.14 24.42 -8.40
N TYR A 14 -43.50 24.38 -9.69
CA TYR A 14 -42.71 23.65 -10.71
C TYR A 14 -41.49 24.42 -11.23
N ALA A 15 -41.49 25.76 -11.15
CA ALA A 15 -40.36 26.58 -11.61
C ALA A 15 -39.19 26.66 -10.61
N HIS A 16 -39.44 26.37 -9.33
CA HIS A 16 -38.38 26.39 -8.31
C HIS A 16 -37.59 25.07 -8.21
N TRP A 17 -38.15 23.94 -8.67
CA TRP A 17 -37.46 22.65 -8.67
C TRP A 17 -36.53 22.47 -9.90
N VAL A 18 -36.82 23.11 -11.03
CA VAL A 18 -35.98 22.99 -12.25
C VAL A 18 -34.76 23.94 -12.23
N ALA A 19 -34.82 25.05 -11.49
CA ALA A 19 -33.69 25.99 -11.36
C ALA A 19 -32.60 25.52 -10.39
N ILE A 20 -32.94 24.67 -9.41
CA ILE A 20 -31.95 24.06 -8.49
C ILE A 20 -31.27 22.84 -9.16
N ALA A 21 -31.93 22.17 -10.11
CA ALA A 21 -31.36 21.03 -10.83
C ALA A 21 -30.38 21.43 -11.95
N SER A 22 -30.35 22.70 -12.38
CA SER A 22 -29.58 23.15 -13.56
C SER A 22 -28.29 23.92 -13.24
N SER A 23 -27.94 24.06 -11.96
CA SER A 23 -26.71 24.77 -11.51
C SER A 23 -25.64 23.82 -10.93
N LEU A 24 -25.85 22.50 -10.99
CA LEU A 24 -24.89 21.48 -10.56
C LEU A 24 -24.16 20.75 -11.70
N PHE A 25 -24.40 21.13 -12.97
CA PHE A 25 -23.75 20.52 -14.13
C PHE A 25 -23.02 21.58 -14.95
N LEU A 26 -21.80 21.95 -14.55
CA LEU A 26 -20.73 22.39 -15.46
C LEU A 26 -19.43 22.64 -14.67
N CYS A 27 -18.80 21.55 -14.26
CA CYS A 27 -17.34 21.45 -14.16
C CYS A 27 -16.95 20.07 -14.67
N PRO A 28 -16.28 19.94 -15.82
CA PRO A 28 -15.65 18.69 -16.18
C PRO A 28 -14.34 18.62 -15.39
N LEU A 29 -14.42 18.36 -14.08
CA LEU A 29 -13.31 17.70 -13.42
C LEU A 29 -13.37 16.26 -13.91
N GLY A 30 -12.61 16.00 -14.98
CA GLY A 30 -12.35 14.64 -15.43
C GLY A 30 -11.98 13.80 -14.22
N ASN A 31 -12.68 12.68 -14.10
CA ASN A 31 -12.39 11.60 -13.17
C ASN A 31 -10.88 11.36 -13.11
N MET A 32 -10.20 11.92 -12.10
CA MET A 32 -9.00 11.28 -11.61
C MET A 32 -9.50 9.96 -11.01
N SER A 33 -8.96 8.86 -11.52
CA SER A 33 -9.28 7.54 -11.01
C SER A 33 -9.03 7.56 -9.50
N GLU A 34 -9.83 6.86 -8.71
CA GLU A 34 -9.55 6.61 -7.28
C GLU A 34 -8.11 6.07 -7.08
N LYS A 35 -7.55 5.43 -8.11
CA LYS A 35 -6.14 5.00 -8.20
C LYS A 35 -5.12 6.16 -8.23
N ASP A 36 -5.49 7.34 -8.70
CA ASP A 36 -4.59 8.51 -8.80
C ASP A 36 -4.52 9.32 -7.51
N GLN A 37 -5.48 9.17 -6.58
CA GLN A 37 -5.49 9.92 -5.32
C GLN A 37 -4.40 9.47 -4.33
N HIS A 38 -3.89 8.25 -4.49
CA HIS A 38 -2.79 7.74 -3.66
C HIS A 38 -1.43 8.39 -3.96
N LEU A 39 -1.23 8.99 -5.14
CA LEU A 39 0.04 9.65 -5.51
C LEU A 39 0.21 11.05 -4.89
N PHE A 40 -0.86 11.65 -4.36
CA PHE A 40 -0.87 13.04 -3.90
C PHE A 40 -0.72 13.21 -2.38
N LYS A 41 -0.81 12.12 -1.61
CA LYS A 41 -0.79 12.20 -0.13
C LYS A 41 0.59 12.54 0.46
N ASP A 42 1.68 12.30 -0.27
CA ASP A 42 3.05 12.43 0.27
C ASP A 42 3.90 13.54 -0.39
N ARG A 43 3.28 14.65 -0.83
CA ARG A 43 4.03 15.77 -1.43
C ARG A 43 4.43 16.80 -0.38
N TYR A 44 5.67 16.70 0.09
CA TYR A 44 6.27 17.68 1.01
C TYR A 44 6.84 18.88 0.25
N MET A 45 6.42 20.09 0.62
CA MET A 45 7.05 21.33 0.14
C MET A 45 8.33 21.61 0.93
N LEU A 46 9.49 21.28 0.34
CA LEU A 46 10.79 21.51 0.95
C LEU A 46 11.19 22.99 0.84
N ARG A 47 11.48 23.62 1.99
CA ARG A 47 12.13 24.94 2.04
C ARG A 47 13.63 24.75 2.07
N LEU A 48 14.27 25.00 0.93
CA LEU A 48 15.72 24.91 0.81
C LEU A 48 16.37 26.24 1.23
N PRO A 49 17.47 26.21 2.00
CA PRO A 49 18.32 27.38 2.22
C PRO A 49 18.81 27.99 0.91
N GLU A 50 19.19 29.27 0.97
CA GLU A 50 19.73 29.99 -0.18
C GLU A 50 20.91 29.24 -0.82
N GLY A 51 20.96 29.22 -2.15
CA GLY A 51 22.00 28.53 -2.91
C GLY A 51 21.93 26.99 -2.92
N MET A 52 21.21 26.34 -2.01
CA MET A 52 21.12 24.87 -1.97
C MET A 52 20.47 24.30 -3.23
N ARG A 53 19.42 24.94 -3.75
CA ARG A 53 18.76 24.51 -5.00
C ARG A 53 19.71 24.50 -6.19
N ALA A 54 20.57 25.53 -6.30
CA ALA A 54 21.55 25.62 -7.39
C ALA A 54 22.60 24.51 -7.29
N ARG A 55 23.06 24.19 -6.08
CA ARG A 55 23.99 23.09 -5.82
C ARG A 55 23.40 21.73 -6.21
N ILE A 56 22.15 21.46 -5.84
CA ILE A 56 21.44 20.22 -6.22
C ILE A 56 21.29 20.15 -7.76
N LYS A 57 20.92 21.25 -8.39
CA LYS A 57 20.79 21.31 -9.86
C LYS A 57 22.11 20.98 -10.56
N ALA A 58 23.22 21.57 -10.12
CA ALA A 58 24.54 21.31 -10.70
C ALA A 58 24.96 19.84 -10.53
N ALA A 59 24.69 19.23 -9.36
CA ALA A 59 24.96 17.82 -9.12
C ALA A 59 24.11 16.91 -10.04
N ALA A 60 22.82 17.22 -10.18
CA ALA A 60 21.92 16.47 -11.06
C ALA A 60 22.35 16.55 -12.53
N GLU A 61 22.76 17.74 -13.02
CA GLU A 61 23.24 17.95 -14.38
C GLU A 61 24.55 17.21 -14.67
N ALA A 62 25.49 17.19 -13.72
CA ALA A 62 26.74 16.45 -13.86
C ALA A 62 26.52 14.94 -14.06
N GLU A 63 25.44 14.41 -13.49
CA GLU A 63 25.08 12.99 -13.49
C GLU A 63 23.99 12.63 -14.53
N GLY A 64 23.50 13.61 -15.29
CA GLY A 64 22.42 13.41 -16.27
C GLY A 64 21.07 13.03 -15.66
N ARG A 65 20.79 13.40 -14.40
CA ARG A 65 19.52 13.13 -13.70
C ARG A 65 18.64 14.38 -13.65
N SER A 66 17.33 14.18 -13.45
CA SER A 66 16.47 15.30 -13.06
C SER A 66 16.80 15.73 -11.63
N MET A 67 16.51 16.98 -11.29
CA MET A 67 16.73 17.50 -9.93
C MET A 67 16.00 16.68 -8.87
N ASN A 68 14.77 16.24 -9.15
CA ASN A 68 14.02 15.37 -8.23
C ASN A 68 14.68 13.99 -8.10
N ALA A 69 15.15 13.41 -9.20
CA ALA A 69 15.82 12.11 -9.16
C ALA A 69 17.11 12.16 -8.32
N GLU A 70 17.87 13.27 -8.39
CA GLU A 70 19.05 13.44 -7.55
C GLU A 70 18.71 13.63 -6.07
N ILE A 71 17.62 14.36 -5.76
CA ILE A 71 17.12 14.48 -4.37
C ILE A 71 16.74 13.11 -3.82
N VAL A 72 15.95 12.34 -4.56
CA VAL A 72 15.53 10.99 -4.15
C VAL A 72 16.74 10.09 -3.94
N ARG A 73 17.69 10.06 -4.89
CA ARG A 73 18.92 9.26 -4.78
C ARG A 73 19.71 9.55 -3.50
N VAL A 74 19.93 10.84 -3.19
CA VAL A 74 20.68 11.24 -1.98
C VAL A 74 19.91 10.85 -0.71
N LEU A 75 18.59 11.00 -0.72
CA LEU A 75 17.75 10.60 0.42
C LEU A 75 17.79 9.08 0.62
N GLU A 76 17.70 8.27 -0.43
CA GLU A 76 17.83 6.80 -0.34
C GLU A 76 19.21 6.37 0.14
N GLU A 77 20.27 7.10 -0.23
CA GLU A 77 21.64 6.82 0.22
C GLU A 77 21.81 7.06 1.73
N HIS A 78 21.20 8.13 2.28
CA HIS A 78 21.35 8.51 3.69
C HIS A 78 20.27 7.92 4.61
N PHE A 79 19.11 7.64 4.04
CA PHE A 79 17.93 7.07 4.70
C PHE A 79 17.46 5.85 3.90
N PRO A 80 18.26 4.77 3.86
CA PRO A 80 17.85 3.58 3.13
C PRO A 80 16.55 3.03 3.71
N ALA A 81 15.68 2.52 2.85
CA ALA A 81 14.51 1.79 3.30
C ALA A 81 14.96 0.69 4.29
N PRO A 82 14.27 0.53 5.43
CA PRO A 82 14.56 -0.57 6.33
C PRO A 82 14.39 -1.86 5.54
N LYS A 83 15.45 -2.69 5.51
CA LYS A 83 15.36 -4.00 4.86
C LYS A 83 14.29 -4.80 5.58
N LEU A 84 13.25 -5.20 4.86
CA LEU A 84 12.32 -6.19 5.38
C LEU A 84 13.15 -7.41 5.82
N PRO A 85 12.95 -7.94 7.04
CA PRO A 85 13.69 -9.10 7.48
C PRO A 85 13.48 -10.23 6.48
N SER A 86 14.58 -10.84 6.01
CA SER A 86 14.50 -11.98 5.09
C SER A 86 13.64 -13.06 5.75
N ILE A 87 12.57 -13.48 5.09
CA ILE A 87 11.75 -14.60 5.58
C ILE A 87 12.47 -15.90 5.23
N GLY A 88 13.44 -16.23 6.08
CA GLY A 88 14.22 -17.45 5.98
C GLY A 88 13.51 -18.64 6.61
N TRP A 89 14.15 -19.79 6.50
CA TRP A 89 13.66 -21.06 7.08
C TRP A 89 13.36 -20.98 8.58
N LYS A 90 14.04 -20.09 9.34
CA LYS A 90 13.75 -19.85 10.76
C LYS A 90 12.34 -19.33 10.99
N THR A 91 11.85 -18.42 10.16
CA THR A 91 10.49 -17.88 10.26
C THR A 91 9.47 -18.99 10.00
N TYR A 92 9.68 -19.79 8.94
CA TYR A 92 8.82 -20.92 8.63
C TYR A 92 8.86 -22.02 9.70
N TYR A 93 10.02 -22.24 10.31
CA TYR A 93 10.18 -23.14 11.44
C TYR A 93 9.38 -22.67 12.65
N LEU A 94 9.52 -21.41 13.06
CA LEU A 94 8.76 -20.83 14.17
C LEU A 94 7.25 -20.93 13.93
N ILE A 95 6.79 -20.47 12.77
CA ILE A 95 5.37 -20.50 12.35
C ILE A 95 4.80 -21.93 12.35
N SER A 96 5.61 -22.92 11.94
CA SER A 96 5.16 -24.32 11.88
C SER A 96 5.03 -24.97 13.26
N ASN A 97 5.73 -24.44 14.27
CA ASN A 97 5.65 -24.92 15.65
C ASN A 97 4.66 -24.12 16.51
N MET A 98 4.13 -23.02 16.01
CA MET A 98 3.08 -22.23 16.66
C MET A 98 1.69 -22.85 16.48
N GLY A 99 0.82 -22.66 17.48
CA GLY A 99 -0.61 -22.91 17.34
C GLY A 99 -1.24 -21.98 16.29
N PRO A 100 -2.39 -22.36 15.69
CA PRO A 100 -3.00 -21.58 14.61
C PRO A 100 -3.35 -20.15 15.01
N GLU A 101 -3.90 -19.94 16.21
CA GLU A 101 -4.25 -18.59 16.70
C GLU A 101 -3.01 -17.71 16.94
N GLU A 102 -1.99 -18.25 17.60
CA GLU A 102 -0.73 -17.53 17.85
C GLU A 102 -0.01 -17.18 16.54
N ARG A 103 -0.08 -18.07 15.56
CA ARG A 103 0.47 -17.85 14.23
C ARG A 103 -0.24 -16.71 13.50
N ASP A 104 -1.57 -16.71 13.50
CA ASP A 104 -2.33 -15.68 12.80
C ASP A 104 -2.04 -14.30 13.39
N LEU A 105 -1.98 -14.20 14.72
CA LEU A 105 -1.52 -13.00 15.43
C LEU A 105 -0.11 -12.59 15.02
N PHE A 106 0.84 -13.52 14.99
CA PHE A 106 2.22 -13.24 14.56
C PHE A 106 2.28 -12.69 13.12
N VAL A 107 1.50 -13.26 12.19
CA VAL A 107 1.47 -12.80 10.79
C VAL A 107 0.86 -11.41 10.69
N GLU A 108 -0.20 -11.12 11.45
CA GLU A 108 -0.84 -9.80 11.50
C GLU A 108 0.07 -8.73 12.12
N GLU A 109 0.76 -9.05 13.22
CA GLU A 109 1.73 -8.15 13.84
C GLU A 109 2.88 -7.81 12.88
N MET A 110 3.41 -8.82 12.17
CA MET A 110 4.44 -8.60 11.16
C MET A 110 3.92 -7.77 9.99
N GLN A 111 2.67 -7.98 9.56
CA GLN A 111 2.04 -7.16 8.53
C GLN A 111 1.99 -5.68 8.95
N GLY A 112 1.55 -5.39 10.18
CA GLY A 112 1.50 -4.02 10.71
C GLY A 112 2.89 -3.38 10.75
N TYR A 113 3.87 -4.09 11.29
CA TYR A 113 5.26 -3.63 11.33
C TYR A 113 5.85 -3.32 9.95
N TRP A 114 5.57 -4.16 8.95
CA TRP A 114 6.06 -3.95 7.59
C TRP A 114 5.32 -2.85 6.83
N GLN A 115 4.03 -2.65 7.09
CA GLN A 115 3.28 -1.51 6.54
C GLN A 115 3.78 -0.16 7.07
N GLU A 116 4.29 -0.11 8.30
CA GLU A 116 4.85 1.11 8.89
C GLU A 116 6.26 1.42 8.40
N LEU A 117 7.02 0.40 8.01
CA LEU A 117 8.43 0.53 7.66
C LEU A 117 8.72 0.53 6.16
N GLY A 118 7.87 -0.09 5.34
CA GLY A 118 8.11 -0.32 3.92
C GLY A 118 6.94 0.07 3.01
N ASP A 119 7.00 -0.38 1.75
CA ASP A 119 5.87 -0.25 0.82
C ASP A 119 4.73 -1.20 1.29
N PRO A 120 3.51 -0.69 1.56
CA PRO A 120 2.37 -1.52 1.95
C PRO A 120 2.09 -2.68 1.01
N LYS A 121 2.38 -2.51 -0.30
CA LYS A 121 2.20 -3.55 -1.30
C LYS A 121 3.22 -4.67 -1.15
N GLU A 122 4.46 -4.35 -0.79
CA GLU A 122 5.50 -5.34 -0.50
C GLU A 122 5.16 -6.13 0.76
N ALA A 123 4.68 -5.46 1.80
CA ALA A 123 4.19 -6.11 3.02
C ALA A 123 3.05 -7.10 2.72
N GLU A 124 2.07 -6.68 1.91
CA GLU A 124 0.95 -7.55 1.50
C GLU A 124 1.43 -8.77 0.69
N MET A 125 2.32 -8.57 -0.30
CA MET A 125 2.88 -9.68 -1.08
C MET A 125 3.57 -10.70 -0.18
N LEU A 126 4.36 -10.20 0.78
CA LEU A 126 5.14 -11.02 1.69
C LEU A 126 4.23 -11.85 2.62
N VAL A 127 3.19 -11.24 3.18
CA VAL A 127 2.18 -11.94 4.00
C VAL A 127 1.47 -13.03 3.19
N ASN A 128 1.07 -12.72 1.96
CA ASN A 128 0.42 -13.69 1.08
C ASN A 128 1.34 -14.87 0.73
N GLU A 129 2.63 -14.61 0.55
CA GLU A 129 3.64 -15.63 0.32
C GLU A 129 3.81 -16.55 1.55
N ILE A 130 3.91 -15.99 2.76
CA ILE A 130 3.98 -16.77 4.01
C ILE A 130 2.75 -17.70 4.12
N ARG A 131 1.55 -17.14 3.93
CA ARG A 131 0.29 -17.90 3.99
C ARG A 131 0.27 -19.03 2.96
N ALA A 132 0.62 -18.74 1.72
CA ALA A 132 0.65 -19.75 0.65
C ALA A 132 1.66 -20.87 0.93
N ASN A 133 2.87 -20.52 1.39
CA ASN A 133 3.89 -21.50 1.74
C ASN A 133 3.51 -22.34 2.96
N ARG A 134 2.78 -21.77 3.93
CA ARG A 134 2.27 -22.55 5.05
C ARG A 134 1.29 -23.64 4.59
N VAL A 135 0.37 -23.32 3.69
CA VAL A 135 -0.55 -24.32 3.12
C VAL A 135 0.22 -25.43 2.39
N ARG A 136 1.30 -25.09 1.69
CA ARG A 136 2.18 -26.08 1.04
C ARG A 136 2.85 -27.00 2.07
N LEU A 137 3.39 -26.45 3.14
CA LEU A 137 4.00 -27.22 4.24
C LEU A 137 2.97 -28.15 4.89
N GLU A 138 1.76 -27.66 5.17
CA GLU A 138 0.68 -28.47 5.75
C GLU A 138 0.28 -29.65 4.85
N ASN A 139 0.20 -29.42 3.55
CA ASN A 139 -0.09 -30.49 2.60
C ASN A 139 1.05 -31.52 2.55
N LEU A 140 2.30 -31.09 2.71
CA LEU A 140 3.44 -32.00 2.80
C LEU A 140 3.42 -32.82 4.08
N GLU A 141 3.15 -32.20 5.24
CA GLU A 141 2.99 -32.89 6.53
C GLU A 141 1.88 -33.95 6.46
N LYS A 142 0.72 -33.60 5.88
CA LYS A 142 -0.39 -34.53 5.66
C LYS A 142 0.01 -35.72 4.79
N ARG A 143 0.78 -35.48 3.73
CA ARG A 143 1.27 -36.55 2.83
C ARG A 143 2.28 -37.48 3.52
N LEU A 144 3.12 -36.94 4.39
CA LEU A 144 4.12 -37.70 5.13
C LEU A 144 3.52 -38.42 6.35
N GLY A 145 2.35 -38.00 6.82
CA GLY A 145 1.74 -38.50 8.06
C GLY A 145 2.53 -38.13 9.32
N ARG A 146 3.41 -37.13 9.23
CA ARG A 146 4.22 -36.61 10.34
C ARG A 146 4.57 -35.14 10.11
N HIS A 147 4.96 -34.48 11.19
CA HIS A 147 5.55 -33.15 11.13
C HIS A 147 6.89 -33.16 10.39
N LEU A 148 7.17 -32.04 9.72
CA LEU A 148 8.44 -31.81 9.05
C LEU A 148 9.54 -31.52 10.07
N THR A 149 10.73 -32.02 9.80
CA THR A 149 11.94 -31.69 10.56
C THR A 149 12.47 -30.32 10.16
N GLU A 150 13.32 -29.73 11.00
CA GLU A 150 13.98 -28.45 10.70
C GLU A 150 14.74 -28.48 9.36
N SER A 151 15.47 -29.56 9.08
CA SER A 151 16.19 -29.73 7.81
C SER A 151 15.26 -29.80 6.60
N GLU A 152 14.09 -30.45 6.73
CA GLU A 152 13.13 -30.52 5.63
C GLU A 152 12.44 -29.18 5.37
N ILE A 153 12.18 -28.40 6.41
CA ILE A 153 11.66 -27.02 6.29
C ILE A 153 12.72 -26.14 5.62
N ARG A 154 14.00 -26.28 6.01
CA ARG A 154 15.11 -25.55 5.38
C ARG A 154 15.21 -25.90 3.90
N ASP A 155 15.23 -27.19 3.55
CA ASP A 155 15.29 -27.63 2.16
C ASP A 155 14.08 -27.15 1.34
N PHE A 156 12.89 -27.14 1.93
CA PHE A 156 11.69 -26.59 1.30
C PHE A 156 11.87 -25.10 0.99
N VAL A 157 12.32 -24.32 1.97
CA VAL A 157 12.57 -22.88 1.81
C VAL A 157 13.67 -22.63 0.78
N ASP A 158 14.79 -23.34 0.83
CA ASP A 158 15.90 -23.12 -0.10
C ASP A 158 15.54 -23.50 -1.54
N LYS A 159 14.68 -24.52 -1.75
CA LYS A 159 14.22 -24.93 -3.09
C LYS A 159 13.10 -24.06 -3.65
N GLU A 160 12.12 -23.70 -2.82
CA GLU A 160 10.92 -22.98 -3.27
C GLU A 160 11.10 -21.45 -3.22
N LEU A 161 11.92 -20.95 -2.28
CA LEU A 161 12.23 -19.52 -2.11
C LEU A 161 13.61 -19.14 -2.64
N GLY A 162 14.34 -20.12 -3.18
CA GLY A 162 15.70 -19.98 -3.72
C GLY A 162 15.91 -18.65 -4.46
N HIS A 163 16.76 -17.81 -3.85
CA HIS A 163 17.27 -16.53 -4.36
C HIS A 163 16.29 -15.36 -4.53
N LYS A 164 15.06 -15.40 -4.01
CA LYS A 164 14.34 -14.13 -3.80
C LYS A 164 14.85 -13.46 -2.53
N GLN A 165 16.08 -12.94 -2.58
CA GLN A 165 16.37 -11.75 -1.81
C GLN A 165 15.45 -10.68 -2.40
N VAL A 166 14.29 -10.48 -1.78
CA VAL A 166 13.52 -9.26 -2.01
C VAL A 166 14.42 -8.15 -1.49
N TYR A 167 15.02 -7.43 -2.44
CA TYR A 167 16.01 -6.37 -2.22
C TYR A 167 15.35 -5.15 -1.62
#